data_AF-A0A9P5XU90-F1
#
_entry.id   AF-A0A9P5XU90-F1
#
_cell.length_a   1.000
_cell.length_b   1.000
_cell.length_c   1.000
_cell.angle_alpha   90.00
_cell.angle_beta   90.00
_cell.angle_gamma   90.00
#
_symmetry.space_group_name_H-M   'P 1'
#
loop_
_entity.id
_entity.type
_entity.pdbx_description
1 polymer ?
#
loop_
_entity_poly.entity_id
_entity_poly.type
_entity_poly.pdbx_seq_one_letter_code
_entity_poly.pdbx_strand_id
1 'polypeptide(L)'
;MPGHAGVEGNEIVDEEAKKAAQGDSTPLPKSLITLEDPPGSLVLKIYKDLPRHVCSIVAQLRTGHIVLNAYLSRMKLIDSPLCPHCHVLEMVDHFLLHCRWFNTQRHILHLSLGKAPFTCRSLLGRRAHTKNLLQYVHDTQVPTL
;
A
#
# COMPACT_ATOMS: atom_id res chain seq x y z
N MET A 1 -26.56 4.88 -36.36
CA MET A 1 -25.95 3.55 -36.51
C MET A 1 -25.33 3.18 -35.16
N PRO A 2 -25.98 2.36 -34.32
CA PRO A 2 -25.44 1.99 -33.01
C PRO A 2 -24.68 0.66 -33.13
N GLY A 3 -23.38 0.69 -32.87
CA GLY A 3 -22.57 -0.51 -32.73
C GLY A 3 -22.19 -0.69 -31.27
N HIS A 4 -22.41 -1.90 -30.75
CA HIS A 4 -21.42 -2.80 -30.13
C HIS A 4 -22.19 -3.76 -29.21
N ALA A 5 -22.53 -4.92 -29.77
CA ALA A 5 -23.09 -6.07 -29.05
C ALA A 5 -22.01 -7.17 -28.95
N GLY A 6 -21.96 -7.88 -27.82
CA GLY A 6 -21.36 -9.23 -27.73
C GLY A 6 -20.01 -9.37 -27.03
N VAL A 7 -19.95 -9.20 -25.70
CA VAL A 7 -18.92 -9.87 -24.87
C VAL A 7 -19.64 -10.78 -23.87
N GLU A 8 -19.73 -12.05 -24.25
CA GLU A 8 -20.33 -13.15 -23.51
C GLU A 8 -19.47 -13.46 -22.28
N GLY A 9 -19.91 -13.02 -21.10
CA GLY A 9 -19.19 -13.28 -19.84
C GLY A 9 -19.46 -12.32 -18.68
N ASN A 10 -20.08 -11.16 -18.92
CA ASN A 10 -20.34 -10.16 -17.87
C ASN A 10 -21.60 -10.43 -17.03
N GLU A 11 -22.47 -11.35 -17.47
CA GLU A 11 -23.76 -11.60 -16.82
C GLU A 11 -23.63 -12.44 -15.54
N ILE A 12 -22.55 -13.22 -15.40
CA ILE A 12 -22.31 -14.08 -14.23
C ILE A 12 -21.84 -13.24 -13.03
N VAL A 13 -21.04 -12.20 -13.29
CA VAL A 13 -20.46 -11.32 -12.26
C VAL A 13 -21.54 -10.48 -11.58
N ASP A 14 -22.50 -9.99 -12.36
CA ASP A 14 -23.60 -9.15 -11.84
C ASP A 14 -24.64 -9.96 -11.05
N GLU A 15 -24.76 -11.26 -11.33
CA GLU A 15 -25.69 -12.17 -10.65
C GLU A 15 -25.11 -12.66 -9.31
N GLU A 16 -23.80 -12.94 -9.24
CA GLU A 16 -23.13 -13.24 -7.96
C GLU A 16 -23.10 -12.02 -7.02
N ALA A 17 -22.91 -10.81 -7.56
CA ALA A 17 -22.97 -9.58 -6.77
C ALA A 17 -24.35 -9.36 -6.11
N LYS A 18 -25.44 -9.78 -6.77
CA LYS A 18 -26.80 -9.72 -6.21
C LYS A 18 -27.05 -10.76 -5.13
N LYS A 19 -26.45 -11.96 -5.22
CA LYS A 19 -26.64 -13.04 -4.24
C LYS A 19 -25.94 -12.74 -2.90
N ALA A 20 -24.80 -12.06 -2.91
CA ALA A 20 -24.09 -11.69 -1.69
C ALA A 20 -24.89 -10.71 -0.77
N ALA A 21 -25.89 -10.01 -1.31
CA ALA A 21 -26.73 -9.09 -0.53
C ALA A 21 -27.73 -9.79 0.42
N GLN A 22 -27.90 -11.11 0.32
CA GLN A 22 -28.90 -11.86 1.10
C GLN A 22 -28.39 -12.46 2.43
N GLY A 23 -27.19 -12.09 2.88
CA GLY A 23 -26.92 -12.02 4.33
C GLY A 23 -26.52 -13.30 5.07
N ASP A 24 -26.23 -14.42 4.42
CA ASP A 24 -25.73 -15.62 5.10
C ASP A 24 -24.24 -15.84 4.83
N SER A 25 -23.38 -15.26 5.67
CA SER A 25 -21.95 -15.59 5.69
C SER A 25 -21.65 -16.59 6.81
N THR A 26 -21.14 -17.76 6.41
CA THR A 26 -20.49 -18.71 7.32
C THR A 26 -19.38 -18.00 8.11
N PRO A 27 -19.18 -18.31 9.41
CA PRO A 27 -18.19 -17.59 10.20
C PRO A 27 -16.77 -17.92 9.75
N LEU A 28 -16.15 -17.00 9.00
CA LEU A 28 -14.75 -17.10 8.62
C LEU A 28 -13.84 -16.66 9.80
N PRO A 29 -12.68 -17.31 9.97
CA PRO A 29 -11.79 -17.07 11.10
C PRO A 29 -11.21 -15.64 11.10
N LYS A 30 -11.18 -15.02 12.29
CA LYS A 30 -10.81 -13.62 12.59
C LYS A 30 -9.38 -13.19 12.20
N SER A 31 -8.61 -14.04 11.51
CA SER A 31 -7.21 -13.79 11.15
C SER A 31 -6.99 -13.34 9.70
N LEU A 32 -8.00 -13.38 8.84
CA LEU A 32 -7.90 -12.90 7.46
C LEU A 32 -8.53 -11.51 7.37
N ILE A 33 -7.71 -10.46 7.48
CA ILE A 33 -8.12 -9.12 7.02
C ILE A 33 -7.97 -9.13 5.51
N THR A 34 -9.05 -9.46 4.81
CA THR A 34 -9.12 -9.38 3.34
C THR A 34 -9.30 -7.91 2.93
N LEU A 35 -8.65 -7.52 1.84
CA LEU A 35 -8.62 -6.15 1.29
C LEU A 35 -9.97 -5.61 0.78
N GLU A 36 -11.06 -6.34 1.02
CA GLU A 36 -12.44 -5.94 0.66
C GLU A 36 -13.24 -5.40 1.86
N ASP A 37 -12.72 -5.50 3.08
CA ASP A 37 -13.39 -4.91 4.23
C ASP A 37 -13.34 -3.37 4.14
N PRO A 38 -14.48 -2.67 4.31
CA PRO A 38 -14.48 -1.21 4.40
C PRO A 38 -13.49 -0.78 5.48
N PRO A 39 -12.73 0.31 5.28
CA PRO A 39 -11.69 0.69 6.22
C PRO A 39 -12.28 0.84 7.61
N GLY A 40 -12.03 -0.17 8.47
CA GLY A 40 -12.62 -0.21 9.80
C GLY A 40 -12.31 1.08 10.57
N SER A 41 -13.08 1.37 11.62
CA SER A 41 -12.94 2.59 12.44
C SER A 41 -11.48 2.94 12.81
N LEU A 42 -10.61 1.92 12.98
CA LEU A 42 -9.18 2.07 13.22
C LEU A 42 -8.40 2.71 12.07
N VAL A 43 -8.73 2.40 10.82
CA VAL A 43 -8.11 2.98 9.63
C VAL A 43 -8.50 4.46 9.50
N LEU A 44 -9.77 4.79 9.75
CA LEU A 44 -10.26 6.19 9.79
C LEU A 44 -9.54 7.02 10.86
N LYS A 45 -9.22 6.43 12.03
CA LYS A 45 -8.48 7.12 13.11
C LYS A 45 -7.05 7.47 12.75
N ILE A 46 -6.39 6.69 11.88
CA ILE A 46 -5.01 6.97 11.43
C ILE A 46 -4.99 8.21 10.55
N TYR A 47 -5.99 8.37 9.68
CA TYR A 47 -6.09 9.47 8.72
C TYR A 47 -6.79 10.72 9.26
N LYS A 48 -7.47 10.63 10.40
CA LYS A 48 -8.11 11.78 11.07
C LYS A 48 -7.06 12.88 11.29
N ASP A 49 -7.34 14.11 10.86
CA ASP A 49 -6.46 15.29 10.94
C ASP A 49 -5.06 15.18 10.29
N LEU A 50 -4.86 14.26 9.35
CA LEU A 50 -3.69 14.29 8.46
C LEU A 50 -4.02 15.08 7.17
N PRO A 51 -3.07 15.84 6.62
CA PRO A 51 -3.24 16.45 5.30
C PRO A 51 -3.53 15.38 4.25
N ARG A 52 -4.39 15.68 3.27
CA ARG A 52 -4.81 14.71 2.23
C ARG A 52 -3.62 14.08 1.51
N HIS A 53 -2.58 14.85 1.21
CA HIS A 53 -1.36 14.33 0.56
C HIS A 53 -0.66 13.26 1.41
N VAL A 54 -0.58 13.45 2.73
CA VAL A 54 0.01 12.47 3.65
C VAL A 54 -0.81 11.19 3.67
N CYS A 55 -2.14 11.31 3.72
CA CYS A 55 -3.04 10.16 3.67
C CYS A 55 -2.84 9.37 2.37
N SER A 56 -2.69 10.06 1.23
CA SER A 56 -2.39 9.44 -0.06
C SER A 56 -1.10 8.64 0.00
N ILE A 57 0.01 9.24 0.45
CA ILE A 57 1.31 8.57 0.55
C ILE A 57 1.23 7.32 1.44
N VAL A 58 0.62 7.43 2.61
CA VAL A 58 0.46 6.28 3.52
C VAL A 58 -0.43 5.19 2.90
N ALA A 59 -1.50 5.57 2.21
CA ALA A 59 -2.36 4.61 1.52
C ALA A 59 -1.62 3.92 0.36
N GLN A 60 -0.85 4.66 -0.43
CA GLN A 60 -0.01 4.14 -1.51
C GLN A 60 1.06 3.17 -0.97
N LEU A 61 1.75 3.52 0.11
CA LEU A 61 2.70 2.63 0.78
C LEU A 61 2.02 1.36 1.33
N ARG A 62 0.81 1.47 1.88
CA ARG A 62 0.07 0.32 2.41
C ARG A 62 -0.48 -0.60 1.33
N THR A 63 -0.82 -0.07 0.17
CA THR A 63 -1.38 -0.82 -0.97
C THR A 63 -0.32 -1.27 -1.97
N GLY A 64 0.91 -0.75 -1.86
CA GLY A 64 1.95 -0.95 -2.85
C GLY A 64 1.73 -0.17 -4.14
N HIS A 65 0.81 0.78 -4.17
CA HIS A 65 0.51 1.67 -5.31
C HIS A 65 1.36 2.95 -5.27
N ILE A 66 2.64 2.78 -4.99
CA ILE A 66 3.65 3.85 -5.02
C ILE A 66 4.59 3.58 -6.20
N VAL A 67 5.21 4.62 -6.77
CA VAL A 67 6.09 4.49 -7.95
C VAL A 67 7.47 3.91 -7.62
N LEU A 68 7.48 2.72 -7.03
CA LEU A 68 8.64 1.86 -6.91
C LEU A 68 8.73 0.94 -8.15
N ASN A 69 9.91 0.42 -8.44
CA ASN A 69 10.13 -0.32 -9.69
C ASN A 69 9.22 -1.55 -9.84
N ALA A 70 8.87 -2.24 -8.74
CA ALA A 70 7.94 -3.36 -8.81
C ALA A 70 6.54 -2.92 -9.30
N TYR A 71 6.03 -1.77 -8.84
CA TYR A 71 4.76 -1.22 -9.28
C TYR A 71 4.85 -0.71 -10.72
N LEU A 72 5.89 0.04 -11.05
CA LEU A 72 6.10 0.59 -12.39
C LEU A 72 6.25 -0.50 -13.46
N SER A 73 6.98 -1.57 -13.16
CA SER A 73 7.14 -2.72 -14.06
C SER A 73 5.83 -3.46 -14.25
N ARG A 74 5.02 -3.63 -13.19
CA ARG A 74 3.66 -4.19 -13.27
C ARG A 74 2.75 -3.35 -14.18
N MET A 75 2.91 -2.02 -14.15
CA MET A 75 2.20 -1.09 -15.03
C MET A 75 2.85 -0.97 -16.42
N LYS A 76 3.90 -1.74 -16.73
CA LYS A 76 4.66 -1.72 -17.99
C LYS A 76 5.28 -0.36 -18.34
N LEU A 77 5.63 0.42 -17.33
CA LEU A 77 6.30 1.72 -17.49
C LEU A 77 7.82 1.62 -17.47
N ILE A 78 8.36 0.53 -16.93
CA ILE A 78 9.78 0.20 -16.94
C ILE A 78 9.98 -1.30 -17.19
N ASP A 79 11.17 -1.66 -17.68
CA ASP A 79 11.46 -3.05 -18.09
C ASP A 79 11.83 -3.98 -16.93
N SER A 80 12.33 -3.43 -15.81
CA SER A 80 12.83 -4.23 -14.70
C SER A 80 12.22 -3.81 -13.34
N PRO A 81 11.69 -4.75 -12.55
CA PRO A 81 11.17 -4.48 -11.21
C PRO A 81 12.26 -4.39 -10.12
N LEU A 82 13.53 -4.51 -10.51
CA LEU A 82 14.65 -4.62 -9.56
C LEU A 82 15.12 -3.26 -9.09
N CYS A 83 15.55 -3.20 -7.82
CA CYS A 83 16.27 -2.07 -7.27
C CYS A 83 17.64 -1.95 -7.96
N PRO A 84 18.04 -0.77 -8.48
CA PRO A 84 19.31 -0.60 -9.19
C PRO A 84 20.54 -0.81 -8.31
N HIS A 85 20.40 -0.68 -6.98
CA HIS A 85 21.53 -0.81 -6.04
C HIS A 85 21.61 -2.19 -5.37
N CYS A 86 20.47 -2.88 -5.26
CA CYS A 86 20.37 -4.14 -4.55
C CYS A 86 20.13 -5.34 -5.48
N HIS A 87 19.70 -5.11 -6.72
CA HIS A 87 19.37 -6.15 -7.71
C HIS A 87 18.33 -7.18 -7.21
N VAL A 88 17.46 -6.74 -6.32
CA VAL A 88 16.30 -7.51 -5.81
C VAL A 88 15.03 -6.72 -6.09
N LEU A 89 13.87 -7.38 -6.03
CA LEU A 89 12.58 -6.73 -6.26
C LEU A 89 12.38 -5.49 -5.37
N GLU A 90 12.12 -4.35 -5.99
CA GLU A 90 11.90 -3.09 -5.27
C GLU A 90 10.43 -2.93 -4.89
N MET A 91 10.03 -3.62 -3.83
CA MET A 91 8.72 -3.47 -3.18
C MET A 91 8.81 -2.53 -1.96
N VAL A 92 7.66 -2.16 -1.40
CA VAL A 92 7.58 -1.29 -0.20
C VAL A 92 8.42 -1.83 0.95
N ASP A 93 8.40 -3.15 1.20
CA ASP A 93 9.21 -3.79 2.23
C ASP A 93 10.71 -3.61 1.97
N HIS A 94 11.15 -3.80 0.72
CA HIS A 94 12.54 -3.54 0.36
C HIS A 94 12.90 -2.07 0.55
N PHE A 95 12.07 -1.16 0.05
CA PHE A 95 12.26 0.28 0.13
C PHE A 95 12.38 0.76 1.59
N LEU A 96 11.43 0.39 2.46
CA LEU A 96 11.39 0.83 3.85
C LEU A 96 12.42 0.12 4.74
N LEU A 97 12.61 -1.19 4.55
CA LEU A 97 13.29 -2.03 5.55
C LEU A 97 14.67 -2.54 5.13
N HIS A 98 14.95 -2.70 3.83
CA HIS A 98 16.10 -3.50 3.38
C HIS A 98 17.05 -2.82 2.39
N CYS A 99 16.60 -1.82 1.63
CA CYS A 99 17.39 -1.22 0.57
C CYS A 99 18.69 -0.58 1.11
N ARG A 100 19.85 -1.07 0.66
CA ARG A 100 21.15 -0.61 1.17
C ARG A 100 21.43 0.86 0.83
N TRP A 101 20.84 1.35 -0.26
CA TRP A 101 20.97 2.73 -0.69
C TRP A 101 20.42 3.73 0.33
N PHE A 102 19.35 3.34 1.05
CA PHE A 102 18.68 4.19 2.03
C PHE A 102 19.10 3.91 3.47
N ASN A 103 20.27 3.29 3.69
CA ASN A 103 20.72 2.93 5.03
C ASN A 103 20.83 4.13 5.97
N THR A 104 21.35 5.26 5.48
CA THR A 104 21.50 6.49 6.28
C THR A 104 20.14 7.05 6.71
N GLN A 105 19.23 7.22 5.77
CA GLN A 105 17.87 7.70 6.00
C GLN A 105 17.11 6.73 6.91
N ARG A 106 17.26 5.41 6.71
CA ARG A 106 16.64 4.37 7.53
C ARG A 106 17.17 4.40 8.95
N HIS A 107 18.47 4.64 9.14
CA HIS A 107 19.06 4.76 10.47
C HIS A 107 18.44 5.93 11.25
N ILE A 108 18.29 7.10 10.61
CA ILE A 108 17.61 8.27 11.20
C ILE A 108 16.15 7.94 11.54
N LEU A 109 15.45 7.28 10.62
CA LEU A 109 14.07 6.84 10.84
C LEU A 109 13.99 5.90 12.06
N HIS A 110 14.87 4.89 12.13
CA HIS A 110 14.91 3.91 13.20
C HIS A 110 15.15 4.56 14.58
N LEU A 111 16.09 5.50 14.67
CA LEU A 111 16.32 6.27 15.90
C LEU A 111 15.07 7.04 16.36
N SER A 112 14.31 7.56 15.39
CA SER A 112 13.10 8.34 15.64
C SER A 112 11.90 7.49 16.08
N LEU A 113 11.97 6.16 16.00
CA LEU A 113 10.91 5.23 16.45
C LEU A 113 11.08 4.78 17.92
N GLY A 114 12.23 5.04 18.54
CA GLY A 114 12.53 4.61 19.90
C GLY A 114 12.48 3.08 20.07
N LYS A 115 11.57 2.59 20.94
CA LYS A 115 11.41 1.16 21.25
C LYS A 115 10.45 0.41 20.32
N ALA A 116 9.83 1.09 19.36
CA ALA A 116 8.89 0.44 18.46
C ALA A 116 9.61 -0.52 17.51
N PRO A 117 9.00 -1.67 17.17
CA PRO A 117 9.61 -2.61 16.23
C PRO A 117 9.73 -1.97 14.85
N PHE A 118 10.84 -2.24 14.16
CA PHE A 118 11.11 -1.72 12.82
C PHE A 118 10.47 -2.59 11.73
N THR A 119 9.15 -2.48 11.60
CA THR A 119 8.35 -3.25 10.64
C THR A 119 7.37 -2.35 9.89
N CYS A 120 6.96 -2.74 8.68
CA CYS A 120 5.97 -1.99 7.89
C CYS A 120 4.66 -1.78 8.65
N ARG A 121 4.20 -2.78 9.43
CA ARG A 121 3.00 -2.65 10.29
C ARG A 121 3.15 -1.54 11.33
N SER A 122 4.32 -1.43 11.96
CA SER A 122 4.61 -0.43 12.98
C SER A 122 4.78 0.97 12.37
N LEU A 123 5.49 1.07 11.25
CA LEU A 123 5.75 2.30 10.51
C LEU A 123 4.48 2.91 9.91
N LEU A 124 3.67 2.09 9.24
CA LEU A 124 2.47 2.53 8.51
C LEU A 124 1.19 2.51 9.36
N GLY A 125 1.24 1.91 10.55
CA GLY A 125 0.09 1.72 11.43
C GLY A 125 -0.03 2.73 12.58
N ARG A 126 1.05 3.46 12.92
CA ARG A 126 1.05 4.39 14.07
C ARG A 126 1.19 5.84 13.62
N ARG A 127 0.24 6.68 14.03
CA ARG A 127 0.22 8.13 13.74
C ARG A 127 1.46 8.87 14.25
N ALA A 128 2.02 8.41 15.38
CA ALA A 128 3.25 8.97 15.94
C ALA A 128 4.45 8.89 14.99
N HIS A 129 4.48 7.90 14.10
CA HIS A 129 5.59 7.67 13.17
C HIS A 129 5.42 8.37 11.83
N THR A 130 4.21 8.87 11.52
CA THR A 130 3.88 9.44 10.21
C THR A 130 4.79 10.60 9.85
N LYS A 131 5.11 11.49 10.79
CA LYS A 131 6.02 12.62 10.53
C LYS A 131 7.41 12.15 10.10
N ASN A 132 7.98 11.18 10.81
CA ASN A 132 9.32 10.66 10.52
C ASN A 132 9.33 9.85 9.22
N LEU A 133 8.25 9.12 8.94
CA LEU A 133 8.07 8.42 7.67
C LEU A 133 8.00 9.38 6.48
N LEU A 134 7.25 10.49 6.61
CA LEU A 134 7.21 11.50 5.56
C LEU A 134 8.58 12.12 5.30
N GLN A 135 9.34 12.40 6.36
CA GLN A 135 10.71 12.89 6.22
C GLN A 135 11.57 11.87 5.45
N TYR A 136 11.45 10.58 5.77
CA TYR A 136 12.13 9.52 5.03
C TYR A 136 11.72 9.49 3.55
N VAL A 137 10.43 9.55 3.23
CA VAL A 137 9.95 9.57 1.83
C VAL A 137 10.47 10.81 1.08
N HIS A 138 10.47 11.97 1.74
CA HIS A 138 11.03 13.20 1.18
C HIS A 138 12.53 13.09 0.90
N ASP A 139 13.31 12.57 1.87
CA ASP A 139 14.76 12.47 1.76
C ASP A 139 15.21 11.41 0.73
N THR A 140 14.35 10.42 0.45
CA THR A 140 14.60 9.38 -0.55
C THR A 140 14.18 9.79 -1.96
N GLN A 141 13.53 10.94 -2.13
CA GLN A 141 13.08 11.49 -3.42
C GLN A 141 12.27 10.51 -4.29
N VAL A 142 11.63 9.51 -3.65
CA VAL A 142 10.73 8.60 -4.37
C VAL A 142 9.50 9.42 -4.76
N PRO A 143 9.14 9.47 -6.06
CA PRO A 143 7.96 10.21 -6.45
C PRO A 143 6.71 9.61 -5.78
N THR A 144 5.70 10.43 -5.56
CA THR A 144 4.40 9.99 -5.03
C THR A 144 3.34 10.46 -6.03
N LEU A 145 2.34 9.61 -6.29
CA LEU A 145 1.28 9.91 -7.28
C LEU A 145 0.25 10.88 -6.72
#